data_AF-A0A2E7JCK9-F1
#
_entry.id   AF-A0A2E7JCK9-F1
#
_cell.length_a   1.000
_cell.length_b   1.000
_cell.length_c   1.000
_cell.angle_alpha   90.00
_cell.angle_beta   90.00
_cell.angle_gamma   90.00
#
_symmetry.space_group_name_H-M   'P 1'
#
loop_
_entity.id
_entity.type
_entity.pdbx_description
1 polymer ?
#
loop_
_entity_poly.entity_id
_entity_poly.type
_entity_poly.pdbx_seq_one_letter_code
_entity_poly.pdbx_strand_id
1 'polypeptide(L)'
;MFRFDEDYSLPVELRGKTFKVDKVATYFYSGPGVPEYAIRGEDGTRLFLSVEDFDGQEEIVVSRKLKRKQVEDFIGWKAMKALTRDGASDTFTVSRPISDWTATEYENRVSGANATYTECDLRGLDSPSSCEALSYYEFYSADEKHSFEIEVWEGNEYEACVGIVRPFSDIAEYWPGA
;
A
#
# COMPACT_ATOMS: atom_id res chain seq x y z
N MET A 1 -11.31 8.22 -14.25
CA MET A 1 -11.55 6.76 -14.25
C MET A 1 -10.45 6.03 -15.01
N PHE A 2 -10.18 4.75 -14.74
CA PHE A 2 -9.21 3.93 -15.47
C PHE A 2 -9.58 2.45 -15.42
N ARG A 3 -9.03 1.64 -16.33
CA ARG A 3 -9.30 0.20 -16.44
C ARG A 3 -7.98 -0.58 -16.49
N PHE A 4 -7.88 -1.63 -15.69
CA PHE A 4 -6.79 -2.59 -15.77
C PHE A 4 -6.97 -3.54 -16.96
N ASP A 5 -5.85 -4.07 -17.47
CA ASP A 5 -5.83 -5.10 -18.51
C ASP A 5 -6.56 -6.39 -18.07
N GLU A 6 -6.91 -7.23 -19.03
CA GLU A 6 -7.49 -8.55 -18.85
C GLU A 6 -6.44 -9.66 -18.66
N ASP A 7 -5.16 -9.30 -18.48
CA ASP A 7 -4.04 -10.22 -18.25
C ASP A 7 -4.26 -11.16 -17.05
N TYR A 8 -3.94 -12.44 -17.23
CA TYR A 8 -4.13 -13.50 -16.23
C TYR A 8 -3.17 -13.43 -15.04
N SER A 9 -2.13 -12.60 -15.10
CA SER A 9 -1.22 -12.31 -13.98
C SER A 9 -1.78 -11.28 -13.01
N LEU A 10 -2.83 -10.54 -13.37
CA LEU A 10 -3.53 -9.63 -12.46
C LEU A 10 -4.48 -10.40 -11.54
N PRO A 11 -4.61 -10.03 -10.25
CA PRO A 11 -5.65 -10.56 -9.39
C PRO A 11 -7.05 -10.36 -9.98
N VAL A 12 -7.97 -11.26 -9.66
CA VAL A 12 -9.35 -11.23 -10.19
C VAL A 12 -10.09 -9.94 -9.84
N GLU A 13 -9.71 -9.29 -8.72
CA GLU A 13 -10.27 -8.01 -8.30
C GLU A 13 -9.82 -6.84 -9.19
N LEU A 14 -8.72 -6.98 -9.94
CA LEU A 14 -8.22 -5.95 -10.86
C LEU A 14 -8.51 -6.27 -12.32
N ARG A 15 -8.39 -7.54 -12.72
CA ARG A 15 -8.40 -7.97 -14.12
C ARG A 15 -9.64 -7.51 -14.89
N GLY A 16 -9.42 -6.67 -15.90
CA GLY A 16 -10.45 -6.08 -16.76
C GLY A 16 -11.41 -5.13 -16.04
N LYS A 17 -11.14 -4.77 -14.78
CA LYS A 17 -12.02 -3.96 -13.94
C LYS A 17 -11.71 -2.48 -14.10
N THR A 18 -12.77 -1.70 -14.02
CA THR A 18 -12.74 -0.24 -14.08
C THR A 18 -12.79 0.33 -12.66
N PHE A 19 -11.93 1.31 -12.40
CA PHE A 19 -11.82 2.03 -11.14
C PHE A 19 -11.95 3.53 -11.32
N LYS A 20 -12.57 4.18 -10.33
CA LYS A 20 -12.60 5.64 -10.20
C LYS A 20 -11.73 6.07 -9.02
N VAL A 21 -11.04 7.20 -9.17
CA VAL A 21 -10.37 7.87 -8.06
C VAL A 21 -11.43 8.61 -7.25
N ASP A 22 -11.61 8.20 -5.99
CA ASP A 22 -12.56 8.81 -5.06
C ASP A 22 -11.94 9.99 -4.31
N LYS A 23 -10.71 9.78 -3.83
CA LYS A 23 -9.95 10.74 -3.04
C LYS A 23 -8.47 10.63 -3.39
N VAL A 24 -7.75 11.73 -3.15
CA VAL A 24 -6.30 11.76 -3.15
C VAL A 24 -5.86 12.18 -1.75
N ALA A 25 -5.00 11.38 -1.15
CA ALA A 25 -4.30 11.74 0.06
C ALA A 25 -2.83 11.97 -0.25
N THR A 26 -2.12 12.60 0.68
CA THR A 26 -0.68 12.86 0.56
C THR A 26 0.03 12.42 1.82
N TYR A 27 1.07 11.60 1.64
CA TYR A 27 2.05 11.25 2.65
C TYR A 27 3.29 12.11 2.50
N PHE A 28 3.87 12.53 3.61
CA PHE A 28 5.15 13.21 3.66
C PHE A 28 6.09 12.40 4.53
N TYR A 29 7.17 11.91 3.92
CA TYR A 29 8.26 11.21 4.61
C TYR A 29 9.40 12.20 4.87
N SER A 30 10.53 12.08 4.19
CA SER A 30 11.68 12.98 4.30
C SER A 30 11.74 14.07 3.22
N GLY A 31 10.78 14.08 2.28
CA GLY A 31 10.80 14.95 1.11
C GLY A 31 9.41 15.50 0.75
N PRO A 32 9.21 15.92 -0.50
CA PRO A 32 7.94 16.42 -1.00
C PRO A 32 6.81 15.40 -0.84
N GLY A 33 5.57 15.89 -0.81
CA GLY A 33 4.38 15.07 -0.67
C GLY A 33 4.24 14.03 -1.79
N VAL A 34 4.05 12.78 -1.38
CA VAL A 34 3.81 11.60 -2.22
C VAL A 34 2.31 11.28 -2.17
N PRO A 35 1.63 11.17 -3.33
CA PRO A 35 0.21 10.88 -3.34
C PRO A 35 -0.10 9.41 -3.11
N GLU A 36 -1.23 9.18 -2.46
CA GLU A 36 -1.96 7.92 -2.54
C GLU A 36 -3.37 8.19 -3.09
N TYR A 37 -3.78 7.39 -4.06
CA TYR A 37 -5.10 7.47 -4.66
C TYR A 37 -6.01 6.41 -4.04
N ALA A 38 -7.05 6.83 -3.32
CA ALA A 38 -8.12 5.92 -2.94
C ALA A 38 -8.98 5.66 -4.19
N ILE A 39 -9.03 4.41 -4.63
CA ILE A 39 -9.74 4.00 -5.84
C ILE A 39 -10.92 3.09 -5.51
N ARG A 40 -12.00 3.20 -6.29
CA ARG A 40 -13.22 2.41 -6.13
C ARG A 40 -13.63 1.71 -7.42
N GLY A 41 -13.81 0.39 -7.34
CA GLY A 41 -14.35 -0.42 -8.42
C GLY A 41 -15.88 -0.31 -8.52
N GLU A 42 -16.44 -0.73 -9.65
CA GLU A 42 -17.89 -0.70 -9.90
C GLU A 42 -18.71 -1.54 -8.90
N ASP A 43 -18.10 -2.59 -8.34
CA ASP A 43 -18.68 -3.45 -7.31
C ASP A 43 -18.57 -2.86 -5.88
N GLY A 44 -18.03 -1.65 -5.77
CA GLY A 44 -17.80 -0.95 -4.51
C GLY A 44 -16.51 -1.33 -3.79
N THR A 45 -15.69 -2.21 -4.36
CA THR A 45 -14.36 -2.54 -3.84
C THR A 45 -13.53 -1.28 -3.72
N ARG A 46 -12.97 -1.02 -2.52
CA ARG A 46 -12.07 0.10 -2.26
C ARG A 46 -10.65 -0.42 -2.12
N LEU A 47 -9.74 0.15 -2.91
CA LEU A 47 -8.31 -0.11 -2.89
C LEU A 47 -7.55 1.22 -2.81
N PHE A 48 -6.25 1.13 -2.67
CA PHE A 48 -5.35 2.27 -2.72
C PHE A 48 -4.31 2.03 -3.80
N LEU A 49 -3.83 3.13 -4.39
CA LEU A 49 -2.83 3.09 -5.45
C LEU A 49 -1.77 4.15 -5.14
N SER A 50 -0.51 3.76 -5.10
CA SER A 50 0.64 4.66 -5.09
C SER A 50 1.47 4.43 -6.35
N VAL A 51 2.39 5.37 -6.59
CA VAL A 51 3.42 5.26 -7.62
C VAL A 51 4.75 5.30 -6.91
N GLU A 52 5.56 4.27 -7.13
CA GLU A 52 6.82 4.08 -6.41
C GLU A 52 7.95 3.77 -7.37
N ASP A 53 9.17 4.17 -6.99
CA ASP A 53 10.39 3.91 -7.73
C ASP A 53 11.04 2.63 -7.22
N PHE A 54 11.16 1.65 -8.11
CA PHE A 54 11.89 0.41 -7.91
C PHE A 54 13.13 0.46 -8.82
N ASP A 55 14.25 0.92 -8.24
CA ASP A 55 15.55 1.04 -8.91
C ASP A 55 15.51 1.84 -10.23
N GLY A 56 14.83 3.00 -10.22
CA GLY A 56 14.69 3.89 -11.37
C GLY A 56 13.56 3.53 -12.32
N GLN A 57 12.76 2.50 -11.99
CA GLN A 57 11.54 2.16 -12.71
C GLN A 57 10.33 2.55 -11.87
N GLU A 58 9.49 3.44 -12.41
CA GLU A 58 8.21 3.75 -11.80
C GLU A 58 7.24 2.58 -11.99
N GLU A 59 6.72 2.07 -10.88
CA GLU A 59 5.70 1.03 -10.83
C GLU A 59 4.49 1.51 -10.02
N ILE A 60 3.35 0.84 -10.19
CA ILE A 60 2.18 1.07 -9.36
C ILE A 60 2.14 0.03 -8.26
N VAL A 61 1.89 0.48 -7.04
CA VAL A 61 1.55 -0.41 -5.93
C VAL A 61 0.06 -0.27 -5.71
N VAL A 62 -0.67 -1.37 -5.90
CA VAL A 62 -2.10 -1.43 -5.58
C VAL A 62 -2.21 -2.16 -4.26
N SER A 63 -2.77 -1.50 -3.24
CA SER A 63 -2.86 -2.04 -1.90
C SER A 63 -4.30 -2.14 -1.40
N ARG A 64 -4.49 -3.02 -0.42
CA ARG A 64 -5.76 -3.17 0.29
C ARG A 64 -5.53 -3.29 1.78
N LYS A 65 -6.34 -2.55 2.53
CA LYS A 65 -6.34 -2.59 3.99
C LYS A 65 -6.86 -3.92 4.51
N LEU A 66 -6.11 -4.52 5.42
CA LEU A 66 -6.50 -5.74 6.12
C LEU A 66 -7.35 -5.40 7.34
N LYS A 67 -8.45 -6.12 7.51
CA LYS A 67 -9.19 -6.14 8.78
C LYS A 67 -8.38 -6.90 9.82
N ARG A 68 -8.60 -6.61 11.11
CA ARG A 68 -7.95 -7.29 12.24
C ARG A 68 -7.89 -8.82 12.11
N LYS A 69 -9.01 -9.45 11.70
CA LYS A 69 -9.08 -10.90 11.50
C LYS A 69 -8.15 -11.38 10.38
N GLN A 70 -8.05 -10.63 9.28
CA GLN A 70 -7.15 -10.96 8.18
C GLN A 70 -5.69 -10.81 8.59
N VAL A 71 -5.34 -9.79 9.39
CA VAL A 71 -3.99 -9.68 9.98
C VAL A 71 -3.68 -10.87 10.89
N GLU A 72 -4.67 -11.28 11.72
CA GLU A 72 -4.53 -12.44 12.60
C GLU A 72 -4.25 -13.73 11.81
N ASP A 73 -4.97 -13.95 10.71
CA ASP A 73 -4.77 -15.11 9.84
C ASP A 73 -3.44 -15.02 9.05
N PHE A 74 -3.06 -13.82 8.58
CA PHE A 74 -1.89 -13.58 7.74
C PHE A 74 -0.57 -13.81 8.48
N ILE A 75 -0.33 -13.04 9.54
CA ILE A 75 0.92 -13.05 10.30
C ILE A 75 0.67 -13.20 11.81
N GLY A 76 -0.55 -12.94 12.28
CA GLY A 76 -0.88 -12.84 13.69
C GLY A 76 -0.70 -11.41 14.21
N TRP A 77 -1.70 -10.89 14.93
CA TRP A 77 -1.67 -9.49 15.39
C TRP A 77 -0.48 -9.18 16.30
N LYS A 78 -0.13 -10.12 17.18
CA LYS A 78 1.02 -9.97 18.09
C LYS A 78 2.35 -9.95 17.35
N ALA A 79 2.47 -10.75 16.28
CA ALA A 79 3.68 -10.81 15.46
C ALA A 79 3.85 -9.53 14.64
N MET A 80 2.79 -9.02 14.01
CA MET A 80 2.82 -7.72 13.34
C MET A 80 3.29 -6.61 14.27
N LYS A 81 2.73 -6.51 15.49
CA LYS A 81 3.18 -5.54 16.50
C LYS A 81 4.62 -5.75 17.00
N ALA A 82 5.21 -6.92 16.77
CA ALA A 82 6.60 -7.16 17.11
C ALA A 82 7.55 -6.64 16.02
N LEU A 83 7.08 -6.54 14.76
CA LEU A 83 7.84 -5.96 13.65
C LEU A 83 8.06 -4.46 13.78
N THR A 84 7.20 -3.76 14.53
CA THR A 84 7.28 -2.31 14.71
C THR A 84 8.05 -1.90 15.97
N ARG A 85 8.96 -2.76 16.45
CA ARG A 85 9.74 -2.53 17.68
C ARG A 85 11.21 -2.40 17.34
N ASP A 86 11.92 -1.66 18.17
CA ASP A 86 13.38 -1.57 18.08
C ASP A 86 14.02 -2.98 18.14
N GLY A 87 14.88 -3.28 17.17
CA GLY A 87 15.53 -4.58 17.05
C GLY A 87 14.61 -5.71 16.58
N ALA A 88 13.50 -5.38 15.92
CA ALA A 88 12.67 -6.36 15.21
C ALA A 88 13.47 -7.14 14.16
N SER A 89 12.94 -8.30 13.77
CA SER A 89 13.46 -9.06 12.64
C SER A 89 13.25 -8.29 11.34
N ASP A 90 14.26 -8.27 10.48
CA ASP A 90 14.15 -7.71 9.13
C ASP A 90 13.30 -8.59 8.22
N THR A 91 13.00 -9.84 8.60
CA THR A 91 12.15 -10.72 7.80
C THR A 91 11.02 -11.35 8.61
N PHE A 92 9.94 -11.72 7.92
CA PHE A 92 8.89 -12.56 8.50
C PHE A 92 8.29 -13.52 7.48
N THR A 93 7.80 -14.65 7.99
CA THR A 93 7.05 -15.64 7.20
C THR A 93 5.57 -15.52 7.50
N VAL A 94 4.77 -15.62 6.45
CA VAL A 94 3.31 -15.60 6.49
C VAL A 94 2.77 -16.94 6.97
N SER A 95 1.87 -16.90 7.94
CA SER A 95 1.17 -18.09 8.46
C SER A 95 0.10 -18.59 7.49
N ARG A 96 -0.64 -17.66 6.88
CA ARG A 96 -1.67 -17.99 5.88
C ARG A 96 -1.74 -16.92 4.77
N PRO A 97 -1.23 -17.22 3.56
CA PRO A 97 -1.33 -16.31 2.43
C PRO A 97 -2.78 -15.94 2.11
N ILE A 98 -3.02 -14.67 1.79
CA ILE A 98 -4.32 -14.13 1.40
C ILE A 98 -4.36 -14.02 -0.13
N SER A 99 -4.67 -15.13 -0.80
CA SER A 99 -4.86 -15.19 -2.27
C SER A 99 -3.63 -14.67 -3.04
N ASP A 100 -3.84 -14.05 -4.20
CA ASP A 100 -2.79 -13.59 -5.12
C ASP A 100 -2.15 -12.25 -4.67
N TRP A 101 -2.58 -11.73 -3.51
CA TRP A 101 -2.16 -10.45 -2.95
C TRP A 101 -0.98 -10.56 -1.99
N THR A 102 -0.50 -11.78 -1.72
CA THR A 102 0.53 -11.98 -0.70
C THR A 102 1.55 -13.03 -1.10
N ALA A 103 2.79 -12.82 -0.68
CA ALA A 103 3.86 -13.81 -0.71
C ALA A 103 3.91 -14.64 0.58
N THR A 104 4.85 -15.59 0.65
CA THR A 104 5.09 -16.41 1.85
C THR A 104 6.11 -15.80 2.80
N GLU A 105 6.99 -14.95 2.31
CA GLU A 105 8.08 -14.34 3.06
C GLU A 105 8.27 -12.90 2.58
N TYR A 106 8.62 -12.05 3.53
CA TYR A 106 8.80 -10.61 3.33
C TYR A 106 10.05 -10.15 4.06
N GLU A 107 10.72 -9.17 3.47
CA GLU A 107 11.92 -8.50 3.98
C GLU A 107 11.63 -7.01 4.18
N ASN A 108 12.19 -6.42 5.23
CA ASN A 108 11.98 -5.04 5.59
C ASN A 108 12.72 -4.11 4.62
N ARG A 109 11.99 -3.12 4.13
CA ARG A 109 12.54 -2.03 3.30
C ARG A 109 12.57 -0.71 4.07
N VAL A 110 11.54 -0.45 4.88
CA VAL A 110 11.44 0.73 5.74
C VAL A 110 11.11 0.29 7.16
N SER A 111 11.91 0.76 8.13
CA SER A 111 11.71 0.47 9.56
C SER A 111 11.56 1.75 10.35
N GLY A 112 10.31 2.10 10.70
CA GLY A 112 10.01 3.21 11.61
C GLY A 112 10.24 4.60 11.02
N ALA A 113 9.94 4.81 9.74
CA ALA A 113 10.00 6.14 9.15
C ALA A 113 8.94 7.04 9.79
N ASN A 114 9.34 8.23 10.25
CA ASN A 114 8.40 9.26 10.66
C ASN A 114 7.74 9.83 9.41
N ALA A 115 6.42 9.71 9.32
CA ALA A 115 5.64 10.27 8.23
C ALA A 115 4.51 11.15 8.76
N THR A 116 4.00 12.02 7.90
CA THR A 116 2.76 12.75 8.15
C THR A 116 1.80 12.58 6.99
N TYR A 117 0.50 12.66 7.27
CA TYR A 117 -0.58 12.33 6.35
C TYR A 117 -1.65 13.42 6.32
N THR A 118 -2.27 13.62 5.15
CA THR A 118 -3.49 14.42 5.00
C THR A 118 -4.35 13.93 3.84
N GLU A 119 -5.69 13.99 4.00
CA GLU A 119 -6.65 13.75 2.91
C GLU A 119 -6.77 14.96 1.96
N CYS A 120 -5.65 15.55 1.57
CA CYS A 120 -5.57 16.63 0.59
C CYS A 120 -4.53 16.29 -0.48
N ASP A 121 -4.79 16.70 -1.71
CA ASP A 121 -3.83 16.58 -2.82
C ASP A 121 -2.78 17.71 -2.71
N LEU A 122 -1.62 17.38 -2.13
CA LEU A 122 -0.50 18.28 -1.92
C LEU A 122 0.78 17.73 -2.56
N ARG A 123 0.62 16.99 -3.67
CA ARG A 123 1.73 16.39 -4.41
C ARG A 123 2.80 17.42 -4.75
N GLY A 124 4.05 17.08 -4.45
CA GLY A 124 5.21 17.94 -4.75
C GLY A 124 5.34 19.19 -3.88
N LEU A 125 4.48 19.36 -2.87
CA LEU A 125 4.58 20.44 -1.88
C LEU A 125 5.24 19.93 -0.59
N ASP A 126 5.61 20.86 0.30
CA ASP A 126 6.08 20.54 1.65
C ASP A 126 4.92 20.28 2.61
N SER A 127 5.20 19.52 3.68
CA SER A 127 4.18 19.14 4.67
C SER A 127 3.63 20.35 5.44
N PRO A 128 2.30 20.56 5.44
CA PRO A 128 1.65 21.49 6.36
C PRO A 128 1.80 21.08 7.82
N SER A 129 1.72 22.06 8.73
CA SER A 129 1.79 21.81 10.19
C SER A 129 0.57 21.07 10.77
N SER A 130 -0.49 20.86 9.99
CA SER A 130 -1.75 20.26 10.43
C SER A 130 -1.91 18.79 10.02
N CYS A 131 -0.87 18.17 9.45
CA CYS A 131 -0.92 16.76 9.05
C CYS A 131 -0.89 15.84 10.27
N GLU A 132 -1.52 14.68 10.13
CA GLU A 132 -1.53 13.63 11.16
C GLU A 132 -0.20 12.86 11.12
N ALA A 133 0.41 12.61 12.28
CA ALA A 133 1.69 11.91 12.35
C ALA A 133 1.50 10.39 12.48
N LEU A 134 2.41 9.64 11.83
CA LEU A 134 2.49 8.19 11.96
C LEU A 134 3.94 7.69 11.89
N SER A 135 4.16 6.47 12.37
CA SER A 135 5.36 5.68 12.05
C SER A 135 5.02 4.66 10.98
N TYR A 136 5.77 4.67 9.88
CA TYR A 136 5.57 3.82 8.72
C TYR A 136 6.62 2.70 8.66
N TYR A 137 6.16 1.49 8.33
CA TYR A 137 6.98 0.31 8.12
C TYR A 137 6.55 -0.37 6.83
N GLU A 138 7.51 -0.84 6.06
CA GLU A 138 7.28 -1.40 4.74
C GLU A 138 8.14 -2.63 4.54
N PHE A 139 7.53 -3.65 3.95
CA PHE A 139 8.13 -4.93 3.68
C PHE A 139 7.77 -5.39 2.28
N TYR A 140 8.70 -6.05 1.60
CA TYR A 140 8.50 -6.58 0.26
C TYR A 140 8.86 -8.06 0.19
N SER A 141 8.20 -8.80 -0.69
CA SER A 141 8.69 -10.13 -1.08
C SER A 141 10.05 -10.02 -1.76
N ALA A 142 10.82 -11.11 -1.76
CA ALA A 142 12.16 -11.13 -2.37
C ALA A 142 12.16 -10.85 -3.89
N ASP A 143 11.03 -11.03 -4.57
CA ASP A 143 10.84 -10.68 -5.98
C ASP A 143 10.17 -9.31 -6.18
N GLU A 144 9.97 -8.56 -5.09
CA GLU A 144 9.37 -7.22 -5.02
C GLU A 144 7.96 -7.13 -5.60
N LYS A 145 7.25 -8.24 -5.77
CA LYS A 145 5.88 -8.24 -6.34
C LYS A 145 4.78 -8.04 -5.33
N HIS A 146 5.08 -8.20 -4.05
CA HIS A 146 4.11 -8.09 -2.97
C HIS A 146 4.63 -7.16 -1.88
N SER A 147 3.82 -6.21 -1.45
CA SER A 147 4.11 -5.34 -0.31
C SER A 147 3.31 -5.78 0.92
N PHE A 148 3.86 -5.50 2.10
CA PHE A 148 3.14 -5.45 3.36
C PHE A 148 3.55 -4.19 4.09
N GLU A 149 2.56 -3.39 4.49
CA GLU A 149 2.77 -2.07 5.06
C GLU A 149 2.10 -2.02 6.43
N ILE A 150 2.74 -1.37 7.38
CA ILE A 150 2.20 -1.12 8.72
C ILE A 150 2.31 0.37 9.02
N GLU A 151 1.18 0.95 9.42
CA GLU A 151 1.12 2.31 9.92
C GLU A 151 0.77 2.27 11.41
N VAL A 152 1.57 2.99 12.20
CA VAL A 152 1.32 3.18 13.63
C VAL A 152 0.98 4.64 13.87
N TRP A 153 -0.29 4.90 14.12
CA TRP A 153 -0.86 6.22 14.31
C TRP A 153 -0.81 6.64 15.79
N GLU A 154 -1.09 7.92 16.05
CA GLU A 154 -1.20 8.44 17.41
C GLU A 154 -2.16 7.59 18.26
N GLY A 155 -1.79 7.34 19.52
CA GLY A 155 -2.58 6.48 20.40
C GLY A 155 -2.37 4.98 20.22
N ASN A 156 -1.35 4.56 19.44
CA ASN A 156 -1.05 3.15 19.13
C ASN A 156 -2.18 2.45 18.35
N GLU A 157 -2.82 3.18 17.42
CA GLU A 157 -3.69 2.60 16.41
C GLU A 157 -2.84 2.02 15.27
N TYR A 158 -3.18 0.82 14.83
CA TYR A 158 -2.40 0.08 13.83
C TYR A 158 -3.26 -0.18 12.61
N GLU A 159 -2.74 0.19 11.46
CA GLU A 159 -3.28 -0.16 10.17
C GLU A 159 -2.28 -1.03 9.42
N ALA A 160 -2.80 -1.95 8.60
CA ALA A 160 -1.96 -2.85 7.83
C ALA A 160 -2.55 -3.04 6.44
N CYS A 161 -1.70 -2.94 5.43
CA CYS A 161 -2.05 -3.12 4.03
C CYS A 161 -1.22 -4.25 3.43
N VAL A 162 -1.81 -4.96 2.48
CA VAL A 162 -1.07 -5.84 1.56
C VAL A 162 -1.22 -5.27 0.17
N GLY A 163 -0.14 -5.27 -0.59
CA GLY A 163 -0.12 -4.73 -1.95
C GLY A 163 0.50 -5.66 -2.96
N ILE A 164 0.24 -5.35 -4.21
CA ILE A 164 0.89 -5.94 -5.38
C ILE A 164 1.59 -4.83 -6.16
N VAL A 165 2.79 -5.13 -6.63
CA VAL A 165 3.57 -4.22 -7.47
C VAL A 165 3.38 -4.62 -8.92
N ARG A 166 2.94 -3.67 -9.75
CA ARG A 166 2.60 -3.90 -11.16
C ARG A 166 3.19 -2.79 -12.04
N PRO A 167 3.53 -3.09 -13.29
CA PRO A 167 3.93 -2.05 -14.22
C PRO A 167 2.73 -1.16 -14.59
N PHE A 168 3.00 0.12 -14.88
CA PHE A 168 1.97 1.04 -15.39
C PHE A 168 1.25 0.54 -16.65
N SER A 169 1.91 -0.28 -17.46
CA SER A 169 1.33 -0.87 -18.68
C SER A 169 0.12 -1.75 -18.40
N ASP A 170 -0.08 -2.20 -17.16
CA ASP A 170 -1.27 -2.96 -16.77
C ASP A 170 -2.53 -2.09 -16.68
N ILE A 171 -2.39 -0.75 -16.72
CA ILE A 171 -3.52 0.16 -16.92
C ILE A 171 -3.75 0.29 -18.43
N ALA A 172 -4.70 -0.49 -18.95
CA ALA A 172 -5.01 -0.55 -20.37
C ALA A 172 -5.69 0.72 -20.89
N GLU A 173 -6.56 1.34 -20.08
CA GLU A 173 -7.30 2.54 -20.47
C GLU A 173 -7.38 3.57 -19.34
N TYR A 174 -7.30 4.85 -19.70
CA TYR A 174 -7.36 5.97 -18.77
C TYR A 174 -8.26 7.08 -19.33
N TRP A 175 -9.24 7.51 -18.52
CA TRP A 175 -10.18 8.59 -18.84
C TRP A 175 -10.08 9.70 -17.80
N PRO A 176 -9.23 10.72 -18.04
CA PRO A 176 -9.11 11.86 -17.14
C PRO A 176 -10.42 12.66 -17.08
N GLY A 177 -10.84 13.04 -15.87
CA GLY A 177 -12.04 13.85 -15.63
C GLY A 177 -13.38 13.07 -15.55
N ALA A 178 -13.37 11.75 -15.76
CA ALA A 178 -14.53 10.85 -15.58
C ALA A 178 -14.63 10.28 -14.15
#